data_AF-A0A6J6EEB5-F1
#
_entry.id   AF-A0A6J6EEB5-F1
#
_cell.length_a   1.000
_cell.length_b   1.000
_cell.length_c   1.000
_cell.angle_alpha   90.00
_cell.angle_beta   90.00
_cell.angle_gamma   90.00
#
_symmetry.space_group_name_H-M   'P 1'
#
loop_
_entity.id
_entity.type
_entity.pdbx_description
1 polymer ?
#
loop_
_entity_poly.entity_id
_entity_poly.type
_entity_poly.pdbx_seq_one_letter_code
_entity_poly.pdbx_strand_id
1 'polypeptide(L)'
;MAFRLGVVTTYPLYMTTQLARLEITTDPAWMSLKAAATALQAIQVKDGSVPNVDDHAAARGHVEAIQDSVRTLAPLFPHDAAYLDAVVDDFGRWVEGGFGEPDFLASIVEFNPASFRVDGARHLVVFPMYTQNGSTNRFVEAVLIEVMWPEFISELEASAYGNKMFLPLRFLDFTPGYDTNSAVLFPETVAMREVPDFTWGAIFQDREAARFRKVTEAAVDITSLTLPAEAEELLTNQVLAEHTFIMWDLIHDRTHMAGDLPFDPFMIKQRMPFFLYGLEELRCDLTAFRECVKLDRGGSASPEIRRHARLVQYAVLFDRIFRFSITGTRVRNYDAVAGQLIFAWLHQRGVMNWTDNKLSIDWAALPDAVVELGDAIDELYWRSIDRPKVAHWLAAYELVAGTLTPHPASTWAKGADALPTLGQLGDMTDLLLDDEFPLSMFYEALQRKMAPVIESTKGIRA
;
A
#
# COMPACT_ATOMS: atom_id res chain seq x y z
N MET A 1 -49.87 34.36 2.88
CA MET A 1 -48.86 35.11 3.68
C MET A 1 -48.62 34.32 4.96
N ALA A 2 -47.62 33.44 4.95
CA ALA A 2 -47.08 32.77 6.14
C ALA A 2 -45.68 32.26 5.77
N PHE A 3 -44.66 33.02 6.16
CA PHE A 3 -43.25 32.66 6.04
C PHE A 3 -42.94 31.54 7.05
N ARG A 4 -42.44 30.40 6.58
CA ARG A 4 -41.72 29.44 7.43
C ARG A 4 -40.26 29.87 7.47
N LEU A 5 -39.80 30.25 8.67
CA LEU A 5 -38.39 30.45 9.00
C LEU A 5 -37.67 29.11 8.87
N GLY A 6 -36.73 29.03 7.92
CA GLY A 6 -35.79 27.93 7.82
C GLY A 6 -34.77 28.01 8.96
N VAL A 7 -34.61 26.90 9.68
CA VAL A 7 -33.53 26.69 10.63
C VAL A 7 -32.24 26.61 9.82
N VAL A 8 -31.37 27.62 9.98
CA VAL A 8 -30.01 27.59 9.46
C VAL A 8 -29.20 26.72 10.42
N THR A 9 -28.95 25.48 10.03
CA THR A 9 -27.96 24.62 10.68
C THR A 9 -26.58 25.17 10.29
N THR A 10 -25.94 25.88 11.21
CA THR A 10 -24.55 26.33 11.06
C THR A 10 -23.64 25.12 11.19
N TYR A 11 -23.08 24.63 10.08
CA TYR A 11 -21.92 23.74 10.11
C TYR A 11 -20.73 24.53 10.67
N PRO A 12 -19.95 23.99 11.63
CA PRO A 12 -18.74 24.65 12.09
C PRO A 12 -17.75 24.75 10.92
N LEU A 13 -17.21 25.95 10.71
CA LEU A 13 -16.10 26.17 9.78
C LEU A 13 -14.92 25.27 10.20
N TYR A 14 -14.57 24.31 9.35
CA TYR A 14 -13.31 23.57 9.44
C TYR A 14 -12.15 24.52 9.09
N MET A 15 -11.69 25.27 10.07
CA MET A 15 -10.33 25.82 10.08
C MET A 15 -9.41 24.86 10.84
N THR A 16 -9.14 23.68 10.28
CA THR A 16 -8.03 22.83 10.73
C THR A 16 -6.79 23.27 9.96
N THR A 17 -6.25 24.43 10.33
CA THR A 17 -5.10 25.02 9.65
C THR A 17 -3.83 24.25 10.02
N GLN A 18 -2.92 24.14 9.07
CA GLN A 18 -1.57 23.56 9.14
C GLN A 18 -0.79 23.90 10.44
N LEU A 19 -1.13 25.00 11.12
CA LEU A 19 -0.60 25.41 12.42
C LEU A 19 -0.92 24.41 13.54
N ALA A 20 -2.14 23.89 13.63
CA ALA A 20 -2.50 22.88 14.63
C ALA A 20 -1.81 21.53 14.37
N ARG A 21 -1.41 21.22 13.13
CA ARG A 21 -0.65 20.00 12.79
C ARG A 21 0.77 20.07 13.36
N LEU A 22 1.42 21.24 13.23
CA LEU A 22 2.77 21.47 13.74
C LEU A 22 2.85 21.40 15.27
N GLU A 23 1.80 21.85 15.97
CA GLU A 23 1.78 21.89 17.44
C GLU A 23 2.01 20.50 18.07
N ILE A 24 1.27 19.47 17.67
CA ILE A 24 1.45 18.13 18.27
C ILE A 24 2.81 17.49 17.94
N THR A 25 3.33 17.73 16.74
CA THR A 25 4.66 17.22 16.34
C THR A 25 5.81 17.88 17.09
N THR A 26 5.55 18.99 17.78
CA THR A 26 6.53 19.71 18.61
C THR A 26 6.19 19.63 20.10
N ASP A 27 5.16 18.87 20.47
CA ASP A 27 4.77 18.66 21.86
C ASP A 27 5.89 17.94 22.63
N PRO A 28 6.30 18.43 23.82
CA PRO A 28 7.35 17.80 24.61
C PRO A 28 7.07 16.32 24.95
N ALA A 29 5.81 15.94 25.17
CA ALA A 29 5.43 14.56 25.44
C ALA A 29 5.61 13.69 24.20
N TRP A 30 5.26 14.19 23.01
CA TRP A 30 5.53 13.48 21.75
C TRP A 30 7.04 13.27 21.54
N MET A 31 7.84 14.31 21.75
CA MET A 31 9.30 14.22 21.61
C MET A 31 9.91 13.24 22.61
N SER A 32 9.41 13.22 23.85
CA SER A 32 9.80 12.25 24.88
C SER A 32 9.43 10.82 24.47
N LEU A 33 8.21 10.60 24.00
CA LEU A 33 7.72 9.30 23.53
C LEU A 33 8.59 8.76 22.39
N LYS A 34 8.85 9.58 21.37
CA LYS A 34 9.68 9.21 20.22
C LYS A 34 11.11 8.87 20.64
N ALA A 35 11.69 9.64 21.55
CA ALA A 35 13.04 9.40 22.06
C ALA A 35 13.12 8.10 22.88
N ALA A 36 12.14 7.86 23.76
CA ALA A 36 12.08 6.66 24.59
C ALA A 36 11.85 5.40 23.76
N ALA A 37 10.93 5.45 22.79
CA ALA A 37 10.71 4.36 21.83
C ALA A 37 12.01 4.05 21.09
N THR A 38 12.66 5.06 20.49
CA THR A 38 13.92 4.88 19.74
C THR A 38 15.05 4.29 20.60
N ALA A 39 15.19 4.76 21.84
CA ALA A 39 16.21 4.23 22.76
C ALA A 39 15.94 2.76 23.14
N LEU A 40 14.66 2.41 23.33
CA LEU A 40 14.25 1.02 23.60
C LEU A 40 14.57 0.08 22.43
N GLN A 41 14.43 0.53 21.17
CA GLN A 41 14.76 -0.29 20.00
C GLN A 41 16.21 -0.79 20.01
N ALA A 42 17.14 -0.04 20.61
CA ALA A 42 18.55 -0.39 20.67
C ALA A 42 18.84 -1.63 21.54
N ILE A 43 17.92 -2.00 22.42
CA ILE A 43 18.02 -3.15 23.34
C ILE A 43 16.98 -4.24 23.06
N GLN A 44 16.07 -4.01 22.11
CA GLN A 44 15.13 -5.02 21.64
C GLN A 44 15.78 -5.99 20.65
N VAL A 45 15.34 -7.24 20.63
CA VAL A 45 15.67 -8.21 19.59
C VAL A 45 14.51 -8.37 18.59
N LYS A 46 14.63 -9.31 17.64
CA LYS A 46 13.73 -9.44 16.49
C LYS A 46 12.24 -9.57 16.87
N ASP A 47 11.92 -10.35 17.90
CA ASP A 47 10.54 -10.55 18.36
C ASP A 47 10.01 -9.39 19.23
N GLY A 48 10.83 -8.39 19.50
CA GLY A 48 10.50 -7.23 20.34
C GLY A 48 10.86 -7.40 21.82
N SER A 49 11.32 -8.57 22.26
CA SER A 49 11.74 -8.81 23.65
C SER A 49 13.06 -8.11 24.01
N VAL A 50 13.35 -7.98 25.31
CA VAL A 50 14.64 -7.54 25.85
C VAL A 50 15.23 -8.68 26.69
N PRO A 51 15.98 -9.62 26.08
CA PRO A 51 16.43 -10.83 26.76
C PRO A 51 17.58 -10.59 27.74
N ASN A 52 18.35 -9.52 27.57
CA ASN A 52 19.46 -9.18 28.46
C ASN A 52 18.94 -8.49 29.72
N VAL A 53 19.07 -9.17 30.86
CA VAL A 53 18.59 -8.68 32.17
C VAL A 53 19.29 -7.39 32.61
N ASP A 54 20.55 -7.18 32.20
CA ASP A 54 21.29 -5.95 32.53
C ASP A 54 20.65 -4.70 31.89
N ASP A 55 19.91 -4.87 30.79
CA ASP A 55 19.20 -3.78 30.10
C ASP A 55 17.80 -3.52 30.68
N HIS A 56 17.28 -4.37 31.57
CA HIS A 56 15.89 -4.26 32.08
C HIS A 56 15.62 -2.99 32.88
N ALA A 57 16.63 -2.47 33.59
CA ALA A 57 16.50 -1.21 34.32
C ALA A 57 16.33 -0.02 33.35
N ALA A 58 17.10 0.00 32.26
CA ALA A 58 16.98 1.01 31.21
C ALA A 58 15.67 0.86 30.44
N ALA A 59 15.30 -0.37 30.05
CA ALA A 59 14.04 -0.67 29.38
C ALA A 59 12.83 -0.18 30.19
N ARG A 60 12.85 -0.37 31.52
CA ARG A 60 11.80 0.11 32.42
C ARG A 60 11.68 1.63 32.41
N GLY A 61 12.81 2.35 32.48
CA GLY A 61 12.81 3.80 32.37
C GLY A 61 12.27 4.32 31.03
N HIS A 62 12.58 3.62 29.92
CA HIS A 62 12.02 3.95 28.61
C HIS A 62 10.50 3.68 28.54
N VAL A 63 10.03 2.55 29.07
CA VAL A 63 8.59 2.25 29.09
C VAL A 63 7.82 3.21 30.01
N GLU A 64 8.36 3.57 31.17
CA GLU A 64 7.75 4.60 32.04
C GLU A 64 7.59 5.93 31.30
N ALA A 65 8.63 6.37 30.58
CA ALA A 65 8.57 7.58 29.76
C ALA A 65 7.54 7.49 28.63
N ILE A 66 7.39 6.31 27.99
CA ILE A 66 6.34 6.06 26.97
C ILE A 66 4.96 6.17 27.61
N GLN A 67 4.71 5.46 28.72
CA GLN A 67 3.41 5.46 29.40
C GLN A 67 3.01 6.88 29.84
N ASP A 68 3.93 7.64 30.44
CA ASP A 68 3.64 9.01 30.88
C ASP A 68 3.37 9.96 29.70
N SER A 69 4.10 9.77 28.60
CA SER A 69 3.86 10.55 27.38
C SER A 69 2.51 10.20 26.73
N VAL A 70 2.13 8.92 26.68
CA VAL A 70 0.81 8.48 26.21
C VAL A 70 -0.30 9.09 27.06
N ARG A 71 -0.21 9.01 28.40
CA ARG A 71 -1.19 9.62 29.31
C ARG A 71 -1.31 11.14 29.12
N THR A 72 -0.19 11.81 28.86
CA THR A 72 -0.14 13.27 28.64
C THR A 72 -0.81 13.66 27.32
N LEU A 73 -0.61 12.86 26.27
CA LEU A 73 -1.15 13.11 24.95
C LEU A 73 -2.60 12.64 24.78
N ALA A 74 -3.05 11.63 25.55
CA ALA A 74 -4.37 11.02 25.41
C ALA A 74 -5.56 12.00 25.40
N PRO A 75 -5.59 13.10 26.18
CA PRO A 75 -6.66 14.09 26.10
C PRO A 75 -6.81 14.78 24.73
N LEU A 76 -5.78 14.74 23.88
CA LEU A 76 -5.82 15.25 22.50
C LEU A 76 -6.52 14.28 21.53
N PHE A 77 -6.74 13.02 21.94
CA PHE A 77 -7.32 11.94 21.15
C PHE A 77 -8.51 11.30 21.86
N PRO A 78 -9.58 12.05 22.18
CA PRO A 78 -10.68 11.55 23.00
C PRO A 78 -11.42 10.36 22.38
N HIS A 79 -11.42 10.21 21.06
CA HIS A 79 -12.00 9.07 20.34
C HIS A 79 -11.18 7.77 20.50
N ASP A 80 -9.91 7.87 20.89
CA ASP A 80 -8.99 6.75 21.09
C ASP A 80 -8.74 6.45 22.57
N ALA A 81 -9.49 7.04 23.51
CA ALA A 81 -9.20 6.96 24.95
C ALA A 81 -9.06 5.52 25.47
N ALA A 82 -9.99 4.62 25.11
CA ALA A 82 -9.94 3.22 25.51
C ALA A 82 -8.70 2.49 24.98
N TYR A 83 -8.31 2.79 23.74
CA TYR A 83 -7.09 2.26 23.14
C TYR A 83 -5.84 2.76 23.87
N LEU A 84 -5.73 4.06 24.14
CA LEU A 84 -4.54 4.62 24.80
C LEU A 84 -4.41 4.16 26.26
N ASP A 85 -5.52 3.94 26.95
CA ASP A 85 -5.52 3.28 28.27
C ASP A 85 -5.03 1.82 28.16
N ALA A 86 -5.51 1.06 27.18
CA ALA A 86 -5.06 -0.31 26.94
C ALA A 86 -3.56 -0.40 26.58
N VAL A 87 -3.02 0.58 25.82
CA VAL A 87 -1.59 0.70 25.51
C VAL A 87 -0.77 0.84 26.78
N VAL A 88 -1.17 1.74 27.66
CA VAL A 88 -0.51 1.95 28.95
C VAL A 88 -0.51 0.67 29.77
N ASP A 89 -1.62 -0.06 29.81
CA ASP A 89 -1.75 -1.31 30.54
C ASP A 89 -0.93 -2.47 29.94
N ASP A 90 -0.88 -2.61 28.60
CA ASP A 90 -0.06 -3.61 27.91
C ASP A 90 1.43 -3.38 28.16
N PHE A 91 1.89 -2.13 28.11
CA PHE A 91 3.27 -1.78 28.50
C PHE A 91 3.56 -2.15 29.97
N GLY A 92 2.61 -1.89 30.88
CA GLY A 92 2.73 -2.26 32.29
C GLY A 92 2.90 -3.77 32.47
N ARG A 93 2.04 -4.56 31.81
CA ARG A 93 2.13 -6.03 31.80
C ARG A 93 3.44 -6.55 31.23
N TRP A 94 3.93 -5.96 30.15
CA TRP A 94 5.19 -6.37 29.52
C TRP A 94 6.39 -6.14 30.46
N VAL A 95 6.38 -5.02 31.18
CA VAL A 95 7.37 -4.67 32.21
C VAL A 95 7.31 -5.60 33.42
N GLU A 96 6.10 -5.95 33.89
CA GLU A 96 5.88 -6.92 34.99
C GLU A 96 6.27 -8.35 34.58
N GLY A 97 6.09 -8.70 33.31
CA GLY A 97 6.47 -9.96 32.71
C GLY A 97 7.96 -10.11 32.41
N GLY A 98 8.79 -9.11 32.74
CA GLY A 98 10.24 -9.17 32.58
C GLY A 98 10.72 -9.02 31.13
N PHE A 99 10.00 -8.25 30.30
CA PHE A 99 10.36 -7.95 28.91
C PHE A 99 10.51 -9.18 27.99
N GLY A 100 9.61 -10.16 28.14
CA GLY A 100 9.46 -11.28 27.19
C GLY A 100 8.95 -10.84 25.80
N GLU A 101 8.43 -11.75 24.99
CA GLU A 101 7.76 -11.36 23.73
C GLU A 101 6.57 -10.43 24.07
N PRO A 102 6.45 -9.24 23.45
CA PRO A 102 5.36 -8.33 23.74
C PRO A 102 4.00 -8.89 23.29
N ASP A 103 2.96 -8.67 24.10
CA ASP A 103 1.59 -9.02 23.76
C ASP A 103 0.69 -7.79 23.91
N PHE A 104 0.34 -7.17 22.78
CA PHE A 104 -0.48 -5.97 22.70
C PHE A 104 -1.87 -6.26 22.15
N LEU A 105 -2.39 -7.48 22.37
CA LEU A 105 -3.70 -7.88 21.89
C LEU A 105 -4.82 -6.98 22.44
N ALA A 106 -4.74 -6.57 23.70
CA ALA A 106 -5.76 -5.71 24.30
C ALA A 106 -5.79 -4.34 23.58
N SER A 107 -4.62 -3.75 23.36
CA SER A 107 -4.48 -2.48 22.63
C SER A 107 -4.98 -2.56 21.18
N ILE A 108 -4.59 -3.58 20.41
CA ILE A 108 -4.93 -3.64 18.98
C ILE A 108 -6.42 -3.93 18.74
N VAL A 109 -7.09 -4.62 19.67
CA VAL A 109 -8.55 -4.84 19.61
C VAL A 109 -9.33 -3.54 19.87
N GLU A 110 -8.84 -2.69 20.77
CA GLU A 110 -9.46 -1.39 21.05
C GLU A 110 -9.17 -0.34 19.96
N PHE A 111 -8.02 -0.44 19.27
CA PHE A 111 -7.66 0.49 18.20
C PHE A 111 -8.51 0.26 16.93
N ASN A 112 -9.58 1.05 16.79
CA ASN A 112 -10.56 0.93 15.70
C ASN A 112 -10.73 2.23 14.89
N PRO A 113 -9.67 2.73 14.22
CA PRO A 113 -9.69 4.01 13.53
C PRO A 113 -10.67 4.04 12.34
N ALA A 114 -10.98 2.90 11.71
CA ALA A 114 -11.97 2.82 10.62
C ALA A 114 -13.41 3.16 11.06
N SER A 115 -13.71 3.12 12.36
CA SER A 115 -14.99 3.58 12.91
C SER A 115 -15.12 5.11 12.96
N PHE A 116 -14.02 5.85 12.79
CA PHE A 116 -13.93 7.30 12.89
C PHE A 116 -13.21 7.94 11.69
N ARG A 117 -13.71 7.65 10.48
CA ARG A 117 -13.20 8.18 9.20
C ARG A 117 -13.63 9.64 8.95
N VAL A 118 -13.18 10.53 9.83
CA VAL A 118 -13.40 11.97 9.71
C VAL A 118 -12.14 12.60 9.12
N ASP A 119 -12.28 13.39 8.05
CA ASP A 119 -11.14 14.10 7.45
C ASP A 119 -10.44 14.99 8.49
N GLY A 120 -9.11 14.84 8.60
CA GLY A 120 -8.32 15.55 9.59
C GLY A 120 -8.36 14.95 11.00
N ALA A 121 -9.08 13.84 11.24
CA ALA A 121 -8.99 13.13 12.52
C ALA A 121 -7.57 12.61 12.73
N ARG A 122 -7.05 12.74 13.95
CA ARG A 122 -5.67 12.36 14.28
C ARG A 122 -5.64 11.20 15.23
N HIS A 123 -4.59 10.40 15.15
CA HIS A 123 -4.36 9.29 16.07
C HIS A 123 -2.89 9.27 16.50
N LEU A 124 -2.65 8.84 17.75
CA LEU A 124 -1.34 8.46 18.26
C LEU A 124 -1.27 6.94 18.23
N VAL A 125 -0.48 6.37 17.34
CA VAL A 125 -0.29 4.92 17.21
C VAL A 125 0.99 4.53 17.91
N VAL A 126 0.94 3.60 18.87
CA VAL A 126 2.11 3.09 19.59
C VAL A 126 1.99 1.58 19.76
N PHE A 127 2.91 0.83 19.16
CA PHE A 127 2.93 -0.64 19.23
C PHE A 127 4.35 -1.19 19.07
N PRO A 128 4.68 -2.34 19.69
CA PRO A 128 5.73 -3.22 19.17
C PRO A 128 5.25 -3.85 17.85
N MET A 129 5.85 -3.45 16.74
CA MET A 129 5.44 -3.89 15.40
C MET A 129 6.60 -3.93 14.41
N TYR A 130 6.46 -4.74 13.37
CA TYR A 130 7.35 -4.63 12.21
C TYR A 130 6.76 -3.66 11.18
N THR A 131 7.58 -3.15 10.26
CA THR A 131 7.12 -2.27 9.17
C THR A 131 7.30 -2.96 7.82
N GLN A 132 6.22 -3.08 7.04
CA GLN A 132 6.31 -3.67 5.69
C GLN A 132 7.25 -2.84 4.81
N ASN A 133 8.11 -3.48 4.01
CA ASN A 133 9.16 -2.79 3.24
C ASN A 133 10.11 -1.91 4.10
N GLY A 134 10.18 -2.20 5.40
CA GLY A 134 11.06 -1.56 6.38
C GLY A 134 11.77 -2.59 7.25
N SER A 135 11.62 -2.47 8.57
CA SER A 135 12.21 -3.41 9.52
C SER A 135 11.33 -4.64 9.70
N THR A 136 11.94 -5.83 9.76
CA THR A 136 11.23 -7.08 10.10
C THR A 136 11.24 -7.40 11.61
N ASN A 137 11.84 -6.51 12.41
CA ASN A 137 11.87 -6.64 13.86
C ASN A 137 10.64 -5.94 14.47
N ARG A 138 10.04 -6.55 15.50
CA ARG A 138 8.90 -6.00 16.24
C ARG A 138 9.33 -4.95 17.28
N PHE A 139 9.99 -3.90 16.79
CA PHE A 139 10.41 -2.80 17.64
C PHE A 139 9.22 -1.94 18.08
N VAL A 140 9.34 -1.27 19.24
CA VAL A 140 8.35 -0.28 19.64
C VAL A 140 8.46 0.91 18.70
N GLU A 141 7.41 1.09 17.91
CA GLU A 141 7.26 2.19 16.96
C GLU A 141 6.12 3.10 17.43
N ALA A 142 6.26 4.39 17.16
CA ALA A 142 5.26 5.40 17.42
C ALA A 142 5.05 6.29 16.20
N VAL A 143 3.79 6.53 15.84
CA VAL A 143 3.41 7.26 14.64
C VAL A 143 2.27 8.21 14.98
N LEU A 144 2.43 9.48 14.64
CA LEU A 144 1.34 10.44 14.59
C LEU A 144 0.79 10.45 13.17
N ILE A 145 -0.51 10.16 13.06
CA ILE A 145 -1.19 10.04 11.76
C ILE A 145 -2.41 10.95 11.72
N GLU A 146 -2.82 11.30 10.51
CA GLU A 146 -4.05 12.04 10.26
C GLU A 146 -4.84 11.37 9.12
N VAL A 147 -6.13 11.19 9.32
CA VAL A 147 -7.06 10.60 8.35
C VAL A 147 -7.31 11.57 7.20
N MET A 148 -7.36 11.06 5.97
CA MET A 148 -7.70 11.82 4.77
C MET A 148 -9.00 11.30 4.16
N TRP A 149 -10.11 12.00 4.36
CA TRP A 149 -11.43 11.51 3.95
C TRP A 149 -12.25 12.58 3.21
N PRO A 150 -11.81 13.01 2.01
CA PRO A 150 -12.50 14.06 1.26
C PRO A 150 -13.93 13.65 0.88
N GLU A 151 -14.81 14.64 0.70
CA GLU A 151 -16.26 14.41 0.53
C GLU A 151 -16.60 13.49 -0.64
N PHE A 152 -15.90 13.62 -1.78
CA PHE A 152 -16.14 12.77 -2.95
C PHE A 152 -15.80 11.29 -2.71
N ILE A 153 -14.89 10.99 -1.78
CA ILE A 153 -14.58 9.61 -1.36
C ILE A 153 -15.72 9.05 -0.51
N SER A 154 -16.35 9.88 0.34
CA SER A 154 -17.57 9.49 1.04
C SER A 154 -18.72 9.19 0.07
N GLU A 155 -18.89 10.02 -0.97
CA GLU A 155 -19.87 9.78 -2.05
C GLU A 155 -19.59 8.44 -2.76
N LEU A 156 -18.33 8.20 -3.12
CA LEU A 156 -17.90 7.00 -3.83
C LEU A 156 -18.08 5.73 -2.98
N GLU A 157 -17.65 5.74 -1.71
CA GLU A 157 -17.75 4.61 -0.79
C GLU A 157 -19.20 4.25 -0.47
N ALA A 158 -20.11 5.23 -0.43
CA ALA A 158 -21.55 5.00 -0.25
C ALA A 158 -22.24 4.33 -1.46
N SER A 159 -21.52 4.13 -2.57
CA SER A 159 -22.04 3.51 -3.79
C SER A 159 -21.63 2.03 -3.91
N ALA A 160 -21.38 1.53 -5.14
CA ALA A 160 -20.93 0.16 -5.38
C ALA A 160 -19.51 -0.12 -4.85
N TYR A 161 -18.76 0.92 -4.47
CA TYR A 161 -17.34 0.86 -4.05
C TYR A 161 -17.15 0.85 -2.53
N GLY A 162 -18.15 0.43 -1.76
CA GLY A 162 -18.06 0.34 -0.30
C GLY A 162 -16.87 -0.52 0.17
N ASN A 163 -16.05 0.06 1.05
CA ASN A 163 -14.90 -0.61 1.67
C ASN A 163 -14.73 -0.07 3.10
N LYS A 164 -15.31 -0.78 4.07
CA LYS A 164 -15.38 -0.31 5.47
C LYS A 164 -14.06 -0.39 6.22
N MET A 165 -13.13 -1.23 5.77
CA MET A 165 -11.85 -1.44 6.44
C MET A 165 -10.77 -0.46 5.94
N PHE A 166 -10.94 0.10 4.75
CA PHE A 166 -9.96 1.00 4.16
C PHE A 166 -9.85 2.33 4.92
N LEU A 167 -8.60 2.66 5.29
CA LEU A 167 -8.24 3.89 5.99
C LEU A 167 -7.07 4.61 5.30
N PRO A 168 -7.33 5.70 4.58
CA PRO A 168 -6.31 6.55 4.01
C PRO A 168 -5.72 7.50 5.06
N LEU A 169 -4.39 7.52 5.18
CA LEU A 169 -3.66 8.27 6.19
C LEU A 169 -2.55 9.13 5.60
N ARG A 170 -2.21 10.20 6.31
CA ARG A 170 -0.95 10.92 6.13
C ARG A 170 -0.10 10.86 7.38
N PHE A 171 1.21 10.93 7.23
CA PHE A 171 2.11 11.09 8.35
C PHE A 171 2.10 12.53 8.88
N LEU A 172 2.06 12.67 10.21
CA LEU A 172 2.42 13.92 10.89
C LEU A 172 3.86 13.85 11.37
N ASP A 173 4.23 12.79 12.10
CA ASP A 173 5.59 12.48 12.52
C ASP A 173 5.71 11.00 12.93
N PHE A 174 6.92 10.46 12.99
CA PHE A 174 7.13 9.02 13.27
C PHE A 174 8.51 8.70 13.87
N THR A 175 8.59 7.51 14.47
CA THR A 175 9.85 6.83 14.83
C THR A 175 10.57 6.23 13.61
N PRO A 176 11.88 5.89 13.73
CA PRO A 176 12.71 5.50 12.59
C PRO A 176 12.23 4.30 11.76
N GLY A 177 11.37 3.41 12.30
CA GLY A 177 10.86 2.26 11.53
C GLY A 177 10.04 2.66 10.30
N TYR A 178 9.50 3.89 10.28
CA TYR A 178 8.81 4.49 9.14
C TYR A 178 9.68 5.45 8.30
N ASP A 179 10.96 5.63 8.64
CA ASP A 179 11.97 6.27 7.77
C ASP A 179 12.49 5.28 6.71
N THR A 180 11.55 4.64 6.02
CA THR A 180 11.77 3.49 5.13
C THR A 180 10.85 3.59 3.91
N ASN A 181 10.74 2.51 3.13
CA ASN A 181 9.78 2.44 2.02
C ASN A 181 8.37 2.03 2.46
N SER A 182 8.17 1.69 3.74
CA SER A 182 6.86 1.37 4.30
C SER A 182 5.83 2.44 3.97
N ALA A 183 4.70 2.04 3.42
CA ALA A 183 3.61 2.95 3.06
C ALA A 183 2.26 2.44 3.59
N VAL A 184 2.30 1.54 4.58
CA VAL A 184 1.12 0.92 5.17
C VAL A 184 1.25 0.84 6.68
N LEU A 185 0.11 0.79 7.36
CA LEU A 185 -0.02 0.44 8.75
C LEU A 185 -1.13 -0.62 8.82
N PHE A 186 -0.74 -1.86 9.11
CA PHE A 186 -1.65 -2.99 9.16
C PHE A 186 -1.62 -3.63 10.54
N PRO A 187 -2.79 -4.02 11.09
CA PRO A 187 -2.85 -4.58 12.43
C PRO A 187 -2.12 -5.92 12.56
N GLU A 188 -1.93 -6.67 11.47
CA GLU A 188 -1.14 -7.91 11.41
C GLU A 188 0.33 -7.73 11.83
N THR A 189 0.86 -6.50 11.76
CA THR A 189 2.28 -6.27 12.05
C THR A 189 2.59 -6.17 13.54
N VAL A 190 1.56 -5.98 14.36
CA VAL A 190 1.64 -5.81 15.82
C VAL A 190 1.99 -7.12 16.51
N ALA A 191 2.79 -7.05 17.58
CA ALA A 191 3.07 -8.17 18.45
C ALA A 191 1.85 -8.51 19.32
N MET A 192 1.30 -9.71 19.14
CA MET A 192 0.09 -10.19 19.80
C MET A 192 0.16 -11.70 19.97
N ARG A 193 -0.39 -12.21 21.07
CA ARG A 193 -0.41 -13.66 21.36
C ARG A 193 -1.25 -14.50 20.38
N GLU A 194 -2.25 -13.88 19.75
CA GLU A 194 -3.16 -14.50 18.79
C GLU A 194 -3.70 -13.44 17.83
N VAL A 195 -4.17 -13.87 16.65
CA VAL A 195 -4.66 -12.98 15.59
C VAL A 195 -6.16 -12.71 15.79
N PRO A 196 -6.60 -11.48 16.09
CA PRO A 196 -8.02 -11.14 16.17
C PRO A 196 -8.63 -10.92 14.78
N ASP A 197 -9.95 -10.73 14.72
CA ASP A 197 -10.60 -10.23 13.51
C ASP A 197 -10.24 -8.74 13.32
N PHE A 198 -9.55 -8.43 12.22
CA PHE A 198 -9.18 -7.06 11.90
C PHE A 198 -10.34 -6.29 11.28
N THR A 199 -10.45 -5.01 11.64
CA THR A 199 -11.52 -4.11 11.18
C THR A 199 -11.02 -2.96 10.32
N TRP A 200 -9.70 -2.87 10.12
CA TRP A 200 -9.07 -1.76 9.41
C TRP A 200 -7.75 -2.18 8.76
N GLY A 201 -7.42 -1.52 7.66
CA GLY A 201 -6.11 -1.54 7.02
C GLY A 201 -5.81 -0.16 6.50
N ALA A 202 -4.61 0.35 6.78
CA ALA A 202 -4.29 1.73 6.49
C ALA A 202 -3.11 1.87 5.53
N ILE A 203 -3.22 2.84 4.63
CA ILE A 203 -2.22 3.16 3.61
C ILE A 203 -1.87 4.64 3.76
N PHE A 204 -0.61 4.99 3.55
CA PHE A 204 -0.09 6.35 3.67
C PHE A 204 -0.07 7.05 2.30
N GLN A 205 -1.21 7.61 1.86
CA GLN A 205 -1.30 8.21 0.51
C GLN A 205 -0.50 9.49 0.36
N ASP A 206 -0.16 10.20 1.44
CA ASP A 206 0.77 11.34 1.36
C ASP A 206 2.13 10.90 0.81
N ARG A 207 2.63 9.77 1.31
CA ARG A 207 3.89 9.15 0.91
C ARG A 207 3.79 8.55 -0.49
N GLU A 208 2.75 7.75 -0.78
CA GLU A 208 2.59 7.16 -2.11
C GLU A 208 2.45 8.25 -3.19
N ALA A 209 1.64 9.28 -2.94
CA ALA A 209 1.51 10.43 -3.84
C ALA A 209 2.83 11.19 -4.04
N ALA A 210 3.57 11.48 -2.96
CA ALA A 210 4.85 12.18 -3.06
C ALA A 210 5.90 11.37 -3.84
N ARG A 211 5.93 10.04 -3.61
CA ARG A 211 6.80 9.11 -4.31
C ARG A 211 6.43 9.01 -5.78
N PHE A 212 5.15 8.81 -6.09
CA PHE A 212 4.60 8.76 -7.44
C PHE A 212 5.01 9.99 -8.25
N ARG A 213 4.77 11.18 -7.69
CA ARG A 213 5.09 12.45 -8.35
C ARG A 213 6.57 12.54 -8.68
N LYS A 214 7.44 12.32 -7.69
CA LYS A 214 8.90 12.42 -7.84
C LYS A 214 9.48 11.41 -8.82
N VAL A 215 9.01 10.16 -8.77
CA VAL A 215 9.49 9.09 -9.68
C VAL A 215 8.97 9.31 -11.08
N THR A 216 7.69 9.64 -11.24
CA THR A 216 7.09 9.83 -12.57
C THR A 216 7.64 11.05 -13.27
N GLU A 217 7.86 12.17 -12.58
CA GLU A 217 8.50 13.36 -13.14
C GLU A 217 9.89 13.02 -13.74
N ALA A 218 10.74 12.33 -12.98
CA ALA A 218 12.05 11.92 -13.48
C ALA A 218 11.96 10.91 -14.64
N ALA A 219 11.00 9.98 -14.60
CA ALA A 219 10.80 9.01 -15.67
C ALA A 219 10.33 9.69 -16.96
N VAL A 220 9.44 10.68 -16.86
CA VAL A 220 8.95 11.49 -17.98
C VAL A 220 10.10 12.24 -18.63
N ASP A 221 10.97 12.87 -17.84
CA ASP A 221 12.18 13.54 -18.35
C ASP A 221 13.12 12.57 -19.08
N ILE A 222 13.43 11.43 -18.45
CA ILE A 222 14.33 10.41 -19.01
C ILE A 222 13.80 9.81 -20.31
N THR A 223 12.49 9.63 -20.40
CA THR A 223 11.81 9.01 -21.55
C THR A 223 11.32 10.02 -22.58
N SER A 224 11.42 11.32 -22.29
CA SER A 224 10.89 12.41 -23.11
C SER A 224 9.39 12.24 -23.42
N LEU A 225 8.64 11.60 -22.51
CA LEU A 225 7.21 11.36 -22.68
C LEU A 225 6.45 12.70 -22.65
N THR A 226 5.55 12.91 -23.60
CA THR A 226 4.66 14.08 -23.59
C THR A 226 3.38 13.70 -22.86
N LEU A 227 3.04 14.46 -21.81
CA LEU A 227 1.92 14.18 -20.93
C LEU A 227 0.64 14.94 -21.37
N PRO A 228 -0.55 14.38 -21.11
CA PRO A 228 -1.79 15.14 -21.08
C PRO A 228 -1.78 16.18 -19.96
N ALA A 229 -2.45 17.31 -20.14
CA ALA A 229 -2.46 18.41 -19.16
C ALA A 229 -2.93 17.98 -17.75
N GLU A 230 -3.93 17.10 -17.65
CA GLU A 230 -4.40 16.58 -16.36
C GLU A 230 -3.33 15.71 -15.65
N ALA A 231 -2.50 14.98 -16.41
CA ALA A 231 -1.39 14.22 -15.86
C ALA A 231 -0.24 15.14 -15.41
N GLU A 232 0.05 16.22 -16.12
CA GLU A 232 1.01 17.24 -15.68
C GLU A 232 0.58 17.91 -14.37
N GLU A 233 -0.72 18.22 -14.23
CA GLU A 233 -1.28 18.75 -12.99
C GLU A 233 -1.12 17.75 -11.83
N LEU A 234 -1.38 16.46 -12.09
CA LEU A 234 -1.21 15.40 -11.10
C LEU A 234 0.22 15.33 -10.54
N LEU A 235 1.23 15.53 -11.39
CA LEU A 235 2.64 15.51 -10.97
C LEU A 235 3.04 16.72 -10.11
N THR A 236 2.36 17.84 -10.27
CA THR A 236 2.71 19.12 -9.63
C THR A 236 1.82 19.48 -8.44
N ASN A 237 0.76 18.70 -8.17
CA ASN A 237 -0.19 18.97 -7.11
C ASN A 237 -0.30 17.79 -6.12
N GLN A 238 0.27 17.97 -4.92
CA GLN A 238 0.27 16.95 -3.86
C GLN A 238 -1.13 16.51 -3.45
N VAL A 239 -2.03 17.46 -3.18
CA VAL A 239 -3.38 17.14 -2.67
C VAL A 239 -4.19 16.40 -3.73
N LEU A 240 -4.03 16.79 -5.00
CA LEU A 240 -4.67 16.08 -6.11
C LEU A 240 -4.15 14.65 -6.23
N ALA A 241 -2.83 14.44 -6.08
CA ALA A 241 -2.24 13.12 -6.09
C ALA A 241 -2.69 12.29 -4.89
N GLU A 242 -2.71 12.84 -3.66
CA GLU A 242 -3.25 12.18 -2.47
C GLU A 242 -4.67 11.68 -2.74
N HIS A 243 -5.57 12.56 -3.18
CA HIS A 243 -6.98 12.20 -3.46
C HIS A 243 -7.12 11.15 -4.57
N THR A 244 -6.25 11.21 -5.58
CA THR A 244 -6.20 10.21 -6.66
C THR A 244 -5.82 8.84 -6.13
N PHE A 245 -4.78 8.75 -5.28
CA PHE A 245 -4.36 7.50 -4.66
C PHE A 245 -5.41 6.95 -3.68
N ILE A 246 -6.10 7.82 -2.93
CA ILE A 246 -7.21 7.39 -2.06
C ILE A 246 -8.31 6.70 -2.88
N MET A 247 -8.68 7.26 -4.03
CA MET A 247 -9.68 6.65 -4.92
C MET A 247 -9.19 5.33 -5.52
N TRP A 248 -7.92 5.27 -5.94
CA TRP A 248 -7.31 4.05 -6.45
C TRP A 248 -7.35 2.93 -5.40
N ASP A 249 -6.79 3.18 -4.22
CA ASP A 249 -6.67 2.19 -3.15
C ASP A 249 -8.04 1.73 -2.64
N LEU A 250 -9.02 2.64 -2.52
CA LEU A 250 -10.39 2.29 -2.11
C LEU A 250 -10.98 1.17 -2.99
N ILE A 251 -10.78 1.28 -4.31
CA ILE A 251 -11.29 0.32 -5.29
C ILE A 251 -10.38 -0.91 -5.39
N HIS A 252 -9.06 -0.72 -5.39
CA HIS A 252 -8.07 -1.80 -5.43
C HIS A 252 -8.25 -2.75 -4.24
N ASP A 253 -8.21 -2.25 -3.01
CA ASP A 253 -8.22 -3.09 -1.80
C ASP A 253 -9.49 -3.91 -1.68
N ARG A 254 -10.63 -3.31 -2.06
CA ARG A 254 -11.91 -4.00 -2.12
C ARG A 254 -11.86 -5.21 -3.07
N THR A 255 -11.09 -5.11 -4.15
CA THR A 255 -11.02 -6.13 -5.20
C THR A 255 -10.31 -7.40 -4.74
N HIS A 256 -9.41 -7.31 -3.75
CA HIS A 256 -8.80 -8.49 -3.11
C HIS A 256 -9.85 -9.42 -2.46
N MET A 257 -11.03 -8.90 -2.11
CA MET A 257 -12.11 -9.65 -1.46
C MET A 257 -13.37 -9.81 -2.33
N ALA A 258 -13.31 -9.44 -3.61
CA ALA A 258 -14.46 -9.42 -4.50
C ALA A 258 -14.16 -10.01 -5.90
N GLY A 259 -15.18 -10.58 -6.53
CA GLY A 259 -15.10 -11.17 -7.88
C GLY A 259 -15.18 -12.70 -7.89
N ASP A 260 -14.90 -13.30 -9.04
CA ASP A 260 -14.85 -14.76 -9.20
C ASP A 260 -13.50 -15.29 -8.70
N LEU A 261 -13.53 -16.16 -7.68
CA LEU A 261 -12.36 -16.70 -6.97
C LEU A 261 -11.29 -15.61 -6.70
N PRO A 262 -11.62 -14.57 -5.92
CA PRO A 262 -10.60 -13.63 -5.43
C PRO A 262 -9.52 -14.45 -4.72
N PHE A 263 -8.26 -14.04 -4.84
CA PHE A 263 -7.10 -14.77 -4.34
C PHE A 263 -7.40 -15.40 -2.99
N ASP A 264 -7.56 -16.72 -3.02
CA ASP A 264 -8.36 -17.42 -2.04
C ASP A 264 -7.81 -17.21 -0.61
N PRO A 265 -8.65 -16.86 0.40
CA PRO A 265 -8.22 -16.78 1.79
C PRO A 265 -7.63 -18.10 2.34
N PHE A 266 -7.88 -19.25 1.71
CA PHE A 266 -7.21 -20.53 1.98
C PHE A 266 -5.85 -20.69 1.27
N MET A 267 -5.56 -19.87 0.24
CA MET A 267 -4.32 -19.86 -0.55
C MET A 267 -3.28 -18.85 -0.05
N ILE A 268 -3.66 -17.78 0.66
CA ILE A 268 -2.73 -16.78 1.24
C ILE A 268 -1.69 -17.43 2.16
N LYS A 269 -2.01 -18.56 2.81
CA LYS A 269 -1.09 -19.32 3.68
C LYS A 269 -0.25 -20.37 2.94
N GLN A 270 -0.38 -20.49 1.62
CA GLN A 270 0.30 -21.49 0.82
C GLN A 270 1.41 -20.86 -0.03
N ARG A 271 2.55 -21.54 -0.08
CA ARG A 271 3.66 -21.15 -0.95
C ARG A 271 3.27 -21.32 -2.43
N MET A 272 3.28 -20.24 -3.20
CA MET A 272 2.91 -20.22 -4.61
C MET A 272 4.03 -19.65 -5.49
N PRO A 273 4.01 -19.92 -6.81
CA PRO A 273 4.82 -19.22 -7.79
C PRO A 273 4.69 -17.69 -7.68
N PHE A 274 5.82 -16.97 -7.66
CA PHE A 274 5.78 -15.54 -7.32
C PHE A 274 5.03 -14.69 -8.37
N PHE A 275 5.02 -15.10 -9.64
CA PHE A 275 4.29 -14.39 -10.69
C PHE A 275 2.76 -14.42 -10.47
N LEU A 276 2.21 -15.35 -9.69
CA LEU A 276 0.79 -15.36 -9.34
C LEU A 276 0.43 -14.21 -8.40
N TYR A 277 1.30 -13.88 -7.44
CA TYR A 277 1.11 -12.66 -6.62
C TYR A 277 1.12 -11.42 -7.52
N GLY A 278 1.99 -11.39 -8.53
CA GLY A 278 2.05 -10.29 -9.50
C GLY A 278 0.79 -10.19 -10.36
N LEU A 279 0.23 -11.32 -10.79
CA LEU A 279 -1.04 -11.34 -11.51
C LEU A 279 -2.22 -10.90 -10.64
N GLU A 280 -2.22 -11.24 -9.35
CA GLU A 280 -3.28 -10.79 -8.44
C GLU A 280 -3.22 -9.28 -8.20
N GLU A 281 -2.05 -8.75 -7.86
CA GLU A 281 -1.88 -7.30 -7.68
C GLU A 281 -2.22 -6.53 -8.96
N LEU A 282 -1.82 -7.07 -10.12
CA LEU A 282 -2.20 -6.50 -11.40
C LEU A 282 -3.71 -6.60 -11.65
N ARG A 283 -4.37 -7.71 -11.32
CA ARG A 283 -5.83 -7.87 -11.45
C ARG A 283 -6.57 -6.79 -10.65
N CYS A 284 -6.16 -6.56 -9.39
CA CYS A 284 -6.76 -5.55 -8.53
C CYS A 284 -6.59 -4.13 -9.12
N ASP A 285 -5.40 -3.80 -9.61
CA ASP A 285 -5.15 -2.52 -10.29
C ASP A 285 -5.92 -2.36 -11.59
N LEU A 286 -5.98 -3.40 -12.42
CA LEU A 286 -6.70 -3.34 -13.69
C LEU A 286 -8.21 -3.31 -13.48
N THR A 287 -8.70 -3.86 -12.37
CA THR A 287 -10.08 -3.69 -11.93
C THR A 287 -10.32 -2.23 -11.51
N ALA A 288 -9.47 -1.65 -10.67
CA ALA A 288 -9.57 -0.24 -10.30
C ALA A 288 -9.53 0.69 -11.52
N PHE A 289 -8.61 0.42 -12.45
CA PHE A 289 -8.50 1.12 -13.73
C PHE A 289 -9.81 0.99 -14.54
N ARG A 290 -10.32 -0.22 -14.73
CA ARG A 290 -11.56 -0.50 -15.48
C ARG A 290 -12.77 0.21 -14.87
N GLU A 291 -12.92 0.17 -13.56
CA GLU A 291 -14.01 0.87 -12.87
C GLU A 291 -13.88 2.39 -13.02
N CYS A 292 -12.66 2.92 -13.00
CA CYS A 292 -12.41 4.32 -13.29
C CYS A 292 -12.75 4.70 -14.75
N VAL A 293 -12.47 3.83 -15.73
CA VAL A 293 -12.93 4.02 -17.11
C VAL A 293 -14.46 4.08 -17.18
N LYS A 294 -15.16 3.20 -16.45
CA LYS A 294 -16.63 3.21 -16.38
C LYS A 294 -17.16 4.49 -15.73
N LEU A 295 -16.55 4.95 -14.64
CA LEU A 295 -16.96 6.19 -13.95
C LEU A 295 -16.78 7.42 -14.84
N ASP A 296 -15.65 7.51 -15.55
CA ASP A 296 -15.38 8.61 -16.47
C ASP A 296 -16.36 8.63 -17.66
N ARG A 297 -16.57 7.47 -18.31
CA ARG A 297 -17.44 7.34 -19.50
C ARG A 297 -18.94 7.31 -19.17
N GLY A 298 -19.33 6.83 -17.98
CA GLY A 298 -20.71 6.50 -17.62
C GLY A 298 -21.60 7.69 -17.25
N GLY A 299 -21.02 8.88 -17.01
CA GLY A 299 -21.75 10.14 -16.82
C GLY A 299 -22.59 10.28 -15.54
N SER A 300 -22.85 9.20 -14.79
CA SER A 300 -23.67 9.20 -13.58
C SER A 300 -22.94 9.67 -12.31
N ALA A 301 -21.60 9.57 -12.28
CA ALA A 301 -20.79 10.02 -11.17
C ALA A 301 -20.64 11.55 -11.16
N SER A 302 -20.39 12.16 -9.99
CA SER A 302 -20.14 13.60 -9.89
C SER A 302 -18.93 14.05 -10.72
N PRO A 303 -18.85 15.33 -11.17
CA PRO A 303 -17.71 15.82 -11.94
C PRO A 303 -16.35 15.60 -11.25
N GLU A 304 -16.33 15.67 -9.92
CA GLU A 304 -15.13 15.43 -9.11
C GLU A 304 -14.70 13.95 -9.16
N ILE A 305 -15.63 13.00 -8.97
CA ILE A 305 -15.34 11.57 -9.11
C ILE A 305 -14.84 11.26 -10.51
N ARG A 306 -15.48 11.80 -11.57
CA ARG A 306 -15.04 11.55 -12.95
C ARG A 306 -13.63 12.07 -13.22
N ARG A 307 -13.30 13.24 -12.66
CA ARG A 307 -11.94 13.80 -12.77
C ARG A 307 -10.92 12.87 -12.11
N HIS A 308 -11.14 12.49 -10.86
CA HIS A 308 -10.23 11.57 -10.17
C HIS A 308 -10.15 10.21 -10.85
N ALA A 309 -11.25 9.69 -11.41
CA ALA A 309 -11.24 8.46 -12.20
C ALA A 309 -10.29 8.53 -13.42
N ARG A 310 -10.21 9.66 -14.14
CA ARG A 310 -9.20 9.83 -15.20
C ARG A 310 -7.78 9.88 -14.64
N LEU A 311 -7.59 10.55 -13.50
CA LEU A 311 -6.28 10.64 -12.86
C LEU A 311 -5.78 9.28 -12.34
N VAL A 312 -6.67 8.44 -11.80
CA VAL A 312 -6.34 7.07 -11.39
C VAL A 312 -5.82 6.24 -12.55
N GLN A 313 -6.41 6.40 -13.76
CA GLN A 313 -5.90 5.69 -14.95
C GLN A 313 -4.43 6.05 -15.24
N TYR A 314 -4.05 7.33 -15.13
CA TYR A 314 -2.65 7.73 -15.26
C TYR A 314 -1.78 7.20 -14.12
N ALA A 315 -2.27 7.29 -12.88
CA ALA A 315 -1.55 6.86 -11.69
C ALA A 315 -1.18 5.36 -11.75
N VAL A 316 -2.18 4.50 -12.00
CA VAL A 316 -2.01 3.05 -12.17
C VAL A 316 -0.96 2.76 -13.24
N LEU A 317 -1.10 3.38 -14.42
CA LEU A 317 -0.18 3.14 -15.53
C LEU A 317 1.25 3.53 -15.15
N PHE A 318 1.46 4.76 -14.69
CA PHE A 318 2.80 5.30 -14.47
C PHE A 318 3.52 4.62 -13.30
N ASP A 319 2.83 4.31 -12.21
CA ASP A 319 3.48 3.56 -11.12
C ASP A 319 3.87 2.16 -11.56
N ARG A 320 2.98 1.43 -12.27
CA ARG A 320 3.29 0.10 -12.78
C ARG A 320 4.47 0.12 -13.74
N ILE A 321 4.50 1.05 -14.70
CA ILE A 321 5.54 1.03 -15.74
C ILE A 321 6.84 1.72 -15.32
N PHE A 322 6.83 2.75 -14.46
CA PHE A 322 8.03 3.53 -14.13
C PHE A 322 8.60 3.27 -12.74
N ARG A 323 7.80 2.78 -11.79
CA ARG A 323 8.24 2.53 -10.41
C ARG A 323 8.30 1.04 -10.10
N PHE A 324 7.16 0.36 -10.10
CA PHE A 324 7.04 -1.04 -9.66
C PHE A 324 7.87 -2.01 -10.51
N SER A 325 7.92 -1.78 -11.83
CA SER A 325 8.76 -2.55 -12.78
C SER A 325 10.25 -2.62 -12.41
N ILE A 326 10.77 -1.65 -11.66
CA ILE A 326 12.21 -1.45 -11.42
C ILE A 326 12.59 -1.17 -9.96
N THR A 327 11.63 -1.18 -9.03
CA THR A 327 11.87 -0.99 -7.59
C THR A 327 12.23 -2.30 -6.91
N GLY A 328 13.17 -2.26 -5.97
CA GLY A 328 13.58 -3.43 -5.18
C GLY A 328 14.56 -4.36 -5.91
N THR A 329 14.79 -5.54 -5.33
CA THR A 329 15.68 -6.55 -5.92
C THR A 329 14.99 -7.31 -7.05
N ARG A 330 15.75 -8.08 -7.83
CA ARG A 330 15.19 -9.00 -8.83
C ARG A 330 14.86 -10.39 -8.29
N VAL A 331 14.94 -10.60 -6.97
CA VAL A 331 14.67 -11.90 -6.34
C VAL A 331 13.18 -12.04 -6.11
N ARG A 332 12.52 -12.85 -6.96
CA ARG A 332 11.10 -13.21 -6.91
C ARG A 332 10.19 -11.99 -6.78
N ASN A 333 10.56 -10.90 -7.45
CA ASN A 333 9.87 -9.62 -7.37
C ASN A 333 8.62 -9.63 -8.27
N TYR A 334 7.48 -9.86 -7.64
CA TYR A 334 6.20 -10.04 -8.33
C TYR A 334 5.66 -8.73 -8.91
N ASP A 335 5.85 -7.60 -8.21
CA ASP A 335 5.44 -6.27 -8.69
C ASP A 335 6.17 -5.89 -9.96
N ALA A 336 7.44 -6.27 -10.04
CA ALA A 336 8.22 -5.99 -11.23
C ALA A 336 7.77 -6.83 -12.44
N VAL A 337 7.30 -8.06 -12.23
CA VAL A 337 6.68 -8.87 -13.29
C VAL A 337 5.38 -8.22 -13.76
N ALA A 338 4.51 -7.80 -12.83
CA ALA A 338 3.26 -7.12 -13.14
C ALA A 338 3.46 -5.84 -13.97
N GLY A 339 4.40 -4.99 -13.54
CA GLY A 339 4.75 -3.75 -14.24
C GLY A 339 5.31 -3.98 -15.65
N GLN A 340 6.16 -4.99 -15.82
CA GLN A 340 6.66 -5.37 -17.15
C GLN A 340 5.56 -5.93 -18.03
N LEU A 341 4.63 -6.71 -17.48
CA LEU A 341 3.55 -7.36 -18.21
C LEU A 341 2.65 -6.31 -18.88
N ILE A 342 2.17 -5.31 -18.13
CA ILE A 342 1.35 -4.24 -18.71
C ILE A 342 2.14 -3.40 -19.75
N PHE A 343 3.41 -3.08 -19.49
CA PHE A 343 4.23 -2.36 -20.45
C PHE A 343 4.38 -3.12 -21.77
N ALA A 344 4.77 -4.39 -21.71
CA ALA A 344 4.98 -5.23 -22.88
C ALA A 344 3.67 -5.49 -23.63
N TRP A 345 2.56 -5.67 -22.91
CA TRP A 345 1.22 -5.82 -23.50
C TRP A 345 0.81 -4.61 -24.35
N LEU A 346 0.98 -3.41 -23.79
CA LEU A 346 0.67 -2.15 -24.49
C LEU A 346 1.60 -1.92 -25.68
N HIS A 347 2.88 -2.27 -25.53
CA HIS A 347 3.86 -2.17 -26.61
C HIS A 347 3.53 -3.12 -27.77
N GLN A 348 3.21 -4.39 -27.50
CA GLN A 348 2.88 -5.37 -28.53
C GLN A 348 1.60 -5.02 -29.32
N ARG A 349 0.74 -4.16 -28.74
CA ARG A 349 -0.47 -3.62 -29.38
C ARG A 349 -0.26 -2.28 -30.07
N GLY A 350 0.96 -1.74 -30.07
CA GLY A 350 1.28 -0.44 -30.65
C GLY A 350 0.73 0.76 -29.91
N VAL A 351 0.17 0.57 -28.70
CA VAL A 351 -0.36 1.64 -27.85
C VAL A 351 0.77 2.41 -27.17
N MET A 352 1.87 1.73 -26.85
CA MET A 352 3.08 2.33 -26.29
C MET A 352 4.27 2.06 -27.20
N ASN A 353 5.04 3.07 -27.56
CA ASN A 353 6.14 2.92 -28.51
C ASN A 353 7.41 3.60 -27.99
N TRP A 354 8.56 2.96 -28.22
CA TRP A 354 9.88 3.55 -28.02
C TRP A 354 10.56 3.76 -29.37
N THR A 355 10.60 5.00 -29.83
CA THR A 355 11.14 5.38 -31.14
C THR A 355 11.99 6.64 -30.99
N ASP A 356 13.14 6.69 -31.64
CA ASP A 356 14.05 7.85 -31.61
C ASP A 356 14.40 8.33 -30.20
N ASN A 357 14.57 7.39 -29.27
CA ASN A 357 14.81 7.63 -27.83
C ASN A 357 13.68 8.38 -27.10
N LYS A 358 12.46 8.29 -27.60
CA LYS A 358 11.26 8.86 -26.99
C LYS A 358 10.22 7.78 -26.74
N LEU A 359 9.62 7.81 -25.55
CA LEU A 359 8.41 7.06 -25.25
C LEU A 359 7.18 7.85 -25.73
N SER A 360 6.29 7.19 -26.45
CA SER A 360 4.98 7.73 -26.83
C SER A 360 3.86 6.78 -26.43
N ILE A 361 2.70 7.34 -26.10
CA ILE A 361 1.49 6.61 -25.71
C ILE A 361 0.33 7.13 -26.56
N ASP A 362 -0.42 6.23 -27.17
CA ASP A 362 -1.74 6.53 -27.74
C ASP A 362 -2.76 6.62 -26.60
N TRP A 363 -2.97 7.83 -26.09
CA TRP A 363 -3.87 8.11 -24.98
C TRP A 363 -5.33 7.75 -25.26
N ALA A 364 -5.75 7.73 -26.52
CA ALA A 364 -7.12 7.37 -26.89
C ALA A 364 -7.33 5.85 -26.86
N ALA A 365 -6.34 5.08 -27.32
CA ALA A 365 -6.39 3.61 -27.33
C ALA A 365 -6.02 2.98 -25.97
N LEU A 366 -5.30 3.71 -25.12
CA LEU A 366 -4.80 3.22 -23.83
C LEU A 366 -5.88 2.56 -22.95
N PRO A 367 -7.05 3.18 -22.68
CA PRO A 367 -7.98 2.60 -21.73
C PRO A 367 -8.49 1.23 -22.15
N ASP A 368 -8.80 1.06 -23.44
CA ASP A 368 -9.36 -0.19 -23.96
C ASP A 368 -8.30 -1.30 -23.99
N ALA A 369 -7.05 -0.98 -24.32
CA ALA A 369 -5.94 -1.95 -24.31
C ALA A 369 -5.58 -2.43 -22.89
N VAL A 370 -5.66 -1.55 -21.90
CA VAL A 370 -5.48 -1.92 -20.48
C VAL A 370 -6.63 -2.79 -19.98
N VAL A 371 -7.87 -2.46 -20.33
CA VAL A 371 -9.05 -3.28 -20.01
C VAL A 371 -8.95 -4.67 -20.64
N GLU A 372 -8.45 -4.78 -21.89
CA GLU A 372 -8.23 -6.06 -22.56
C GLU A 372 -7.24 -6.97 -21.80
N LEU A 373 -6.18 -6.41 -21.20
CA LEU A 373 -5.28 -7.18 -20.33
C LEU A 373 -6.02 -7.66 -19.08
N GLY A 374 -6.83 -6.78 -18.48
CA GLY A 374 -7.69 -7.13 -17.36
C GLY A 374 -8.63 -8.28 -17.71
N ASP A 375 -9.27 -8.26 -18.89
CA ASP A 375 -10.16 -9.32 -19.34
C ASP A 375 -9.45 -10.68 -19.47
N ALA A 376 -8.21 -10.68 -19.98
CA ALA A 376 -7.42 -11.91 -20.09
C ALA A 376 -7.06 -12.50 -18.71
N ILE A 377 -6.76 -11.64 -17.73
CA ILE A 377 -6.47 -12.05 -16.36
C ILE A 377 -7.76 -12.50 -15.66
N ASP A 378 -8.87 -11.78 -15.82
CA ASP A 378 -10.17 -12.16 -15.27
C ASP A 378 -10.63 -13.52 -15.82
N GLU A 379 -10.41 -13.80 -17.11
CA GLU A 379 -10.69 -15.11 -17.70
C GLU A 379 -9.81 -16.22 -17.07
N LEU A 380 -8.52 -15.94 -16.82
CA LEU A 380 -7.63 -16.87 -16.15
C LEU A 380 -8.16 -17.26 -14.77
N TYR A 381 -8.61 -16.27 -13.98
CA TYR A 381 -9.16 -16.46 -12.63
C TYR A 381 -10.55 -17.09 -12.65
N TRP A 382 -11.44 -16.68 -13.55
CA TRP A 382 -12.76 -17.31 -13.71
C TRP A 382 -12.63 -18.81 -14.02
N ARG A 383 -11.72 -19.18 -14.92
CA ARG A 383 -11.42 -20.59 -15.22
C ARG A 383 -10.79 -21.35 -14.05
N SER A 384 -10.33 -20.68 -12.98
CA SER A 384 -9.80 -21.37 -11.80
C SER A 384 -10.88 -22.13 -11.02
N ILE A 385 -12.16 -21.78 -11.20
CA ILE A 385 -13.30 -22.42 -10.51
C ILE A 385 -13.37 -23.92 -10.76
N ASP A 386 -13.08 -24.36 -11.99
CA ASP A 386 -13.12 -25.77 -12.40
C ASP A 386 -11.76 -26.31 -12.89
N ARG A 387 -10.69 -25.51 -12.78
CA ARG A 387 -9.33 -25.91 -13.16
C ARG A 387 -8.51 -26.39 -11.97
N PRO A 388 -7.93 -27.61 -12.01
CA PRO A 388 -7.02 -28.08 -10.97
C PRO A 388 -5.82 -27.15 -10.77
N LYS A 389 -5.35 -27.02 -9.54
CA LYS A 389 -4.30 -26.06 -9.13
C LYS A 389 -3.04 -26.09 -10.00
N VAL A 390 -2.44 -27.26 -10.25
CA VAL A 390 -1.24 -27.39 -11.09
C VAL A 390 -1.51 -26.92 -12.52
N ALA A 391 -2.66 -27.30 -13.09
CA ALA A 391 -3.05 -26.84 -14.41
C ALA A 391 -3.30 -25.32 -14.45
N HIS A 392 -3.80 -24.74 -13.35
CA HIS A 392 -3.96 -23.29 -13.23
C HIS A 392 -2.61 -22.57 -13.17
N TRP A 393 -1.64 -23.07 -12.41
CA TRP A 393 -0.29 -22.49 -12.36
C TRP A 393 0.41 -22.52 -13.72
N LEU A 394 0.26 -23.61 -14.48
CA LEU A 394 0.80 -23.71 -15.83
C LEU A 394 0.14 -22.71 -16.79
N ALA A 395 -1.19 -22.61 -16.78
CA ALA A 395 -1.90 -21.65 -17.62
C ALA A 395 -1.60 -20.18 -17.26
N ALA A 396 -1.41 -19.89 -15.97
CA ALA A 396 -0.97 -18.56 -15.52
C ALA A 396 0.45 -18.25 -16.01
N TYR A 397 1.36 -19.23 -15.96
CA TYR A 397 2.70 -19.09 -16.52
C TYR A 397 2.64 -18.86 -18.03
N GLU A 398 1.81 -19.59 -18.77
CA GLU A 398 1.60 -19.40 -20.21
C GLU A 398 1.09 -18.00 -20.55
N LEU A 399 0.17 -17.44 -19.76
CA LEU A 399 -0.31 -16.06 -19.95
C LEU A 399 0.83 -15.06 -19.81
N VAL A 400 1.63 -15.17 -18.73
CA VAL A 400 2.77 -14.26 -18.50
C VAL A 400 3.83 -14.44 -19.59
N ALA A 401 4.20 -15.68 -19.90
CA ALA A 401 5.22 -16.04 -20.89
C ALA A 401 4.80 -15.72 -22.34
N GLY A 402 3.50 -15.63 -22.61
CA GLY A 402 2.97 -15.18 -23.90
C GLY A 402 3.26 -13.70 -24.18
N THR A 403 3.52 -12.91 -23.13
CA THR A 403 3.82 -11.48 -23.24
C THR A 403 5.28 -11.16 -22.88
N LEU A 404 5.80 -11.76 -21.81
CA LEU A 404 7.17 -11.59 -21.32
C LEU A 404 8.03 -12.77 -21.72
N THR A 405 9.25 -12.51 -22.17
CA THR A 405 10.22 -13.59 -22.45
C THR A 405 10.76 -14.16 -21.13
N PRO A 406 10.57 -15.46 -20.83
CA PRO A 406 11.17 -16.08 -19.66
C PRO A 406 12.69 -16.12 -19.75
N HIS A 407 13.35 -16.24 -18.61
CA HIS A 407 14.80 -16.43 -18.55
C HIS A 407 15.21 -17.69 -19.35
N PRO A 408 16.28 -17.65 -20.18
CA PRO A 408 16.67 -18.79 -21.04
C PRO A 408 16.97 -20.09 -20.30
N ALA A 409 17.33 -20.01 -19.02
CA ALA A 409 17.60 -21.17 -18.16
C ALA A 409 16.36 -21.70 -17.43
N SER A 410 15.18 -21.12 -17.64
CA SER A 410 13.95 -21.51 -16.95
C SER A 410 13.61 -22.98 -17.19
N THR A 411 13.28 -23.69 -16.11
CA THR A 411 12.70 -25.03 -16.19
C THR A 411 11.21 -24.97 -16.52
N TRP A 412 10.51 -23.95 -16.02
CA TRP A 412 9.08 -23.73 -16.30
C TRP A 412 8.81 -23.46 -17.79
N ALA A 413 9.69 -22.71 -18.45
CA ALA A 413 9.59 -22.44 -19.90
C ALA A 413 9.74 -23.68 -20.78
N LYS A 414 10.23 -24.80 -20.24
CA LYS A 414 10.32 -26.10 -20.96
C LYS A 414 9.00 -26.86 -20.96
N GLY A 415 8.00 -26.41 -20.19
CA GLY A 415 6.67 -27.00 -20.12
C GLY A 415 6.50 -28.06 -19.03
N ALA A 416 5.28 -28.60 -18.94
CA ALA A 416 4.83 -29.48 -17.85
C ALA A 416 5.70 -30.75 -17.69
N ASP A 417 6.23 -31.30 -18.78
CA ASP A 417 7.07 -32.51 -18.76
C ASP A 417 8.42 -32.30 -18.04
N ALA A 418 8.87 -31.04 -17.90
CA ALA A 418 10.08 -30.69 -17.18
C ALA A 418 9.83 -30.39 -15.68
N LEU A 419 8.57 -30.43 -15.24
CA LEU A 419 8.16 -30.07 -13.88
C LEU A 419 7.65 -31.29 -13.10
N PRO A 420 7.84 -31.34 -11.76
CA PRO A 420 7.37 -32.43 -10.92
C PRO A 420 5.86 -32.33 -10.65
N THR A 421 5.04 -32.45 -11.70
CA THR A 421 3.58 -32.24 -11.67
C THR A 421 2.80 -33.27 -10.82
N LEU A 422 3.44 -34.39 -10.47
CA LEU A 422 2.92 -35.42 -9.55
C LEU A 422 3.48 -35.30 -8.13
N GLY A 423 4.41 -34.36 -7.90
CA GLY A 423 5.11 -34.16 -6.63
C GLY A 423 4.41 -33.19 -5.68
N GLN A 424 5.14 -32.68 -4.69
CA GLN A 424 4.61 -31.61 -3.84
C GLN A 424 4.62 -30.28 -4.60
N LEU A 425 3.64 -29.42 -4.33
CA LEU A 425 3.56 -28.09 -4.96
C LEU A 425 4.82 -27.25 -4.72
N GLY A 426 5.44 -27.40 -3.55
CA GLY A 426 6.71 -26.75 -3.20
C GLY A 426 7.81 -27.06 -4.21
N ASP A 427 7.93 -28.31 -4.65
CA ASP A 427 8.95 -28.78 -5.59
C ASP A 427 8.86 -28.03 -6.93
N MET A 428 7.65 -27.68 -7.39
CA MET A 428 7.47 -26.86 -8.58
C MET A 428 7.92 -25.42 -8.36
N THR A 429 7.57 -24.83 -7.21
CA THR A 429 7.96 -23.45 -6.88
C THR A 429 9.47 -23.30 -6.65
N ASP A 430 10.16 -24.36 -6.23
CA ASP A 430 11.61 -24.39 -6.07
C ASP A 430 12.37 -24.36 -7.40
N LEU A 431 11.73 -24.72 -8.51
CA LEU A 431 12.31 -24.68 -9.85
C LEU A 431 12.18 -23.32 -10.56
N LEU A 432 11.49 -22.35 -9.94
CA LEU A 432 11.48 -20.98 -10.44
C LEU A 432 12.81 -20.31 -10.12
N LEU A 433 13.34 -19.60 -11.11
CA LEU A 433 14.49 -18.73 -10.89
C LEU A 433 14.07 -17.52 -10.06
N ASP A 434 15.06 -16.93 -9.38
CA ASP A 434 14.85 -15.67 -8.66
C ASP A 434 14.36 -14.58 -9.63
N ASP A 435 14.95 -14.46 -10.81
CA ASP A 435 14.47 -13.57 -11.89
C ASP A 435 13.97 -14.40 -13.08
N GLU A 436 12.81 -15.04 -12.91
CA GLU A 436 12.17 -15.88 -13.93
C GLU A 436 11.81 -15.11 -15.21
N PHE A 437 11.48 -13.82 -15.08
CA PHE A 437 11.15 -12.90 -16.18
C PHE A 437 12.06 -11.67 -16.11
N PRO A 438 13.28 -11.75 -16.65
CA PRO A 438 14.29 -10.71 -16.51
C PRO A 438 13.88 -9.41 -17.20
N LEU A 439 14.52 -8.31 -16.81
CA LEU A 439 14.25 -7.00 -17.38
C LEU A 439 14.45 -6.99 -18.90
N SER A 440 13.52 -6.36 -19.62
CA SER A 440 13.74 -6.04 -21.04
C SER A 440 14.90 -5.05 -21.21
N MET A 441 15.47 -4.95 -22.41
CA MET A 441 16.52 -3.97 -22.72
C MET A 441 16.14 -2.52 -22.37
N PHE A 442 14.86 -2.17 -22.54
CA PHE A 442 14.33 -0.87 -22.13
C PHE A 442 14.43 -0.70 -20.61
N TYR A 443 13.98 -1.70 -19.86
CA TYR A 443 13.97 -1.63 -18.39
C TYR A 443 15.35 -1.72 -17.76
N GLU A 444 16.29 -2.47 -18.34
CA GLU A 444 17.68 -2.45 -17.87
C GLU A 444 18.29 -1.04 -17.96
N ALA A 445 18.00 -0.32 -19.05
CA ALA A 445 18.48 1.05 -19.22
C ALA A 445 17.75 2.03 -18.31
N LEU A 446 16.43 1.90 -18.18
CA LEU A 446 15.62 2.77 -17.32
C LEU A 446 16.00 2.59 -15.84
N GLN A 447 16.12 1.35 -15.35
CA GLN A 447 16.49 1.05 -13.96
C GLN A 447 17.80 1.75 -13.58
N ARG A 448 18.83 1.67 -14.42
CA ARG A 448 20.13 2.32 -14.15
C ARG A 448 20.00 3.83 -13.99
N LYS A 449 19.12 4.47 -14.76
CA LYS A 449 18.89 5.93 -14.69
C LYS A 449 17.99 6.33 -13.52
N MET A 450 16.99 5.50 -13.20
CA MET A 450 15.97 5.79 -12.19
C MET A 450 16.39 5.40 -10.77
N ALA A 451 17.33 4.47 -10.60
CA ALA A 451 17.73 3.96 -9.29
C ALA A 451 18.08 5.06 -8.26
N PRO A 452 18.85 6.12 -8.61
CA PRO A 452 19.12 7.20 -7.66
C PRO A 452 17.86 7.96 -7.22
N VAL A 453 16.90 8.16 -8.13
CA VAL A 453 15.65 8.87 -7.84
C VAL A 453 14.78 8.02 -6.92
N ILE A 454 14.60 6.73 -7.23
CA ILE A 454 13.81 5.80 -6.41
C ILE A 454 14.39 5.69 -5.00
N GLU A 455 15.71 5.52 -4.85
CA GLU A 455 16.36 5.46 -3.54
C GLU A 455 16.15 6.75 -2.73
N SER A 456 16.15 7.91 -3.41
CA SER A 456 15.90 9.20 -2.76
C SER A 456 14.45 9.41 -2.28
N THR A 457 13.56 8.44 -2.48
CA THR A 457 12.18 8.46 -1.97
C THR A 457 11.99 7.70 -0.67
N LYS A 458 13.04 7.04 -0.16
CA LYS A 458 13.00 6.39 1.15
C LYS A 458 12.65 7.43 2.23
N GLY A 459 11.66 7.12 3.08
CA GLY A 459 11.23 8.02 4.15
C GLY A 459 10.51 9.28 3.70
N ILE A 460 10.21 9.44 2.39
CA ILE A 460 9.59 10.65 1.85
C ILE A 460 8.27 10.97 2.57
N ARG A 461 8.04 12.26 2.77
CA ARG A 461 6.81 12.87 3.26
C ARG A 461 6.43 14.00 2.32
N ALA A 462 5.13 14.30 2.28
CA ALA A 462 4.53 15.40 1.53
C ALA A 462 4.93 16.79 2.04
#